data_AF-C3Z3Q4-F1
#
_entry.id   AF-C3Z3Q4-F1
#
_cell.length_a   1.000
_cell.length_b   1.000
_cell.length_c   1.000
_cell.angle_alpha   90.00
_cell.angle_beta   90.00
_cell.angle_gamma   90.00
#
_symmetry.space_group_name_H-M   'P 1'
#
loop_
_entity.id
_entity.type
_entity.pdbx_description
1 polymer ?
#
loop_
_entity_poly.entity_id
_entity_poly.type
_entity_poly.pdbx_seq_one_letter_code
_entity_poly.pdbx_strand_id
1 'polypeptide(L)' 'VTLNVGGCYFTTSLPVLCKYEGSRLAAIFNGFHVAPKDEEGRFFIDRDGTNFGHVLNFLRDSQLPPMDKVNNCHR' A
#
# COMPACT_ATOMS: atom_id res chain seq x y z
N VAL A 1 -7.82 -3.09 8.21
CA VAL A 1 -7.84 -3.39 6.76
C VAL A 1 -6.75 -4.39 6.47
N THR A 2 -7.10 -5.53 5.87
CA THR A 2 -6.15 -6.57 5.46
C THR A 2 -5.90 -6.46 3.96
N LEU A 3 -4.63 -6.53 3.57
CA LEU A 3 -4.16 -6.35 2.20
C LEU A 3 -3.35 -7.58 1.77
N ASN A 4 -3.52 -7.99 0.53
CA ASN A 4 -2.65 -8.90 -0.20
C ASN A 4 -1.98 -8.11 -1.32
N VAL A 5 -0.67 -7.89 -1.23
CA VAL A 5 0.11 -7.11 -2.19
C VAL A 5 1.10 -8.01 -2.89
N GLY A 6 0.74 -8.49 -4.09
CA GLY A 6 1.57 -9.42 -4.85
C GLY A 6 1.93 -10.72 -4.12
N GLY A 7 1.07 -11.18 -3.19
CA GLY A 7 1.32 -12.34 -2.33
C GLY A 7 1.88 -12.00 -0.95
N CYS A 8 2.25 -10.75 -0.68
CA CYS A 8 2.66 -10.30 0.65
C CYS A 8 1.48 -9.74 1.44
N TYR A 9 1.31 -10.21 2.67
CA TYR A 9 0.16 -9.86 3.50
C TYR A 9 0.47 -8.73 4.46
N PHE A 10 -0.38 -7.70 4.45
CA PHE A 10 -0.26 -6.54 5.33
C PHE A 10 -1.55 -6.28 6.10
N THR A 11 -1.38 -5.70 7.28
CA THR A 11 -2.50 -5.14 8.05
C THR A 11 -2.22 -3.67 8.35
N THR A 12 -3.23 -2.83 8.11
CA THR A 12 -3.16 -1.39 8.40
C THR A 12 -4.55 -0.82 8.68
N SER A 13 -4.63 0.47 9.02
CA SER A 13 -5.88 1.19 9.30
C SER A 13 -6.32 2.05 8.11
N LEU A 14 -7.62 2.38 8.04
CA LEU A 14 -8.16 3.29 7.02
C LEU A 14 -7.50 4.67 7.05
N PRO A 15 -7.28 5.32 8.23
CA PRO A 15 -6.60 6.62 8.27
C PRO A 15 -5.20 6.62 7.64
N VAL A 16 -4.44 5.52 7.77
CA VAL A 16 -3.12 5.40 7.13
C VAL A 16 -3.27 5.34 5.61
N LEU A 17 -4.20 4.54 5.10
CA LEU A 17 -4.43 4.38 3.66
C LEU A 17 -5.02 5.63 3.00
N CYS A 18 -5.80 6.41 3.76
CA CYS A 18 -6.46 7.62 3.29
C CYS A 18 -5.74 8.91 3.67
N LYS A 19 -4.54 8.84 4.28
CA LYS A 19 -3.80 10.02 4.79
C LYS A 19 -3.58 11.10 3.73
N TYR A 20 -3.28 10.70 2.50
CA TYR A 20 -3.11 11.61 1.38
C TYR A 20 -4.32 11.51 0.46
N GLU A 21 -5.22 12.48 0.57
CA GLU A 21 -6.37 12.62 -0.32
C GLU A 21 -5.91 12.75 -1.77
N GLY A 22 -6.68 12.18 -2.70
CA GLY A 22 -6.32 12.11 -4.13
C GLY A 22 -5.31 11.01 -4.48
N SER A 23 -4.68 10.34 -3.50
CA SER A 23 -3.88 9.15 -3.78
C SER A 23 -4.76 7.97 -4.22
N ARG A 24 -4.18 7.04 -4.99
CA ARG A 24 -4.89 5.83 -5.43
C ARG A 24 -5.40 4.98 -4.26
N LEU A 25 -4.62 4.91 -3.17
CA LEU A 25 -5.03 4.19 -1.97
C LEU A 25 -6.23 4.87 -1.30
N ALA A 26 -6.20 6.19 -1.14
CA ALA A 26 -7.35 6.94 -0.64
C ALA A 26 -8.59 6.74 -1.52
N ALA A 27 -8.44 6.74 -2.85
CA ALA A 27 -9.55 6.52 -3.77
C ALA A 27 -10.21 5.13 -3.61
N ILE A 28 -9.40 4.08 -3.45
CA ILE A 28 -9.91 2.71 -3.19
C ILE A 28 -10.63 2.65 -1.84
N PHE A 29 -10.00 3.16 -0.78
CA PHE A 29 -10.47 2.95 0.59
C PHE A 29 -11.54 3.95 1.05
N ASN A 30 -11.74 5.06 0.32
CA ASN A 30 -12.91 5.94 0.46
C ASN A 30 -14.09 5.49 -0.42
N GLY A 31 -13.98 4.36 -1.13
CA GLY A 31 -15.08 3.80 -1.93
C GLY A 31 -15.28 4.44 -3.30
N PHE A 32 -14.35 5.29 -3.76
CA PHE A 32 -14.38 5.84 -5.12
C PHE A 32 -13.98 4.82 -6.18
N HIS A 33 -13.25 3.76 -5.79
CA HIS A 33 -12.82 2.69 -6.69
C HIS A 33 -13.03 1.32 -6.06
N VAL A 34 -13.56 0.38 -6.86
CA VAL A 34 -13.64 -1.03 -6.47
C VAL A 34 -12.25 -1.64 -6.60
N ALA A 35 -11.74 -2.21 -5.51
CA ALA A 35 -10.52 -3.02 -5.53
C ALA A 35 -10.85 -4.51 -5.48
N PRO A 36 -10.12 -5.34 -6.24
CA PRO A 36 -10.28 -6.79 -6.18
C PRO A 36 -9.96 -7.28 -4.77
N LYS A 37 -10.51 -8.45 -4.42
CA LYS A 37 -10.18 -9.17 -3.20
C LYS A 37 -9.68 -10.56 -3.55
N ASP A 38 -8.79 -11.10 -2.71
CA ASP A 38 -8.37 -12.49 -2.84
C ASP A 38 -9.41 -13.46 -2.25
N GLU A 39 -9.12 -14.76 -2.29
CA GLU A 39 -10.00 -15.84 -1.82
C GLU A 39 -10.33 -15.73 -0.32
N GLU A 40 -9.48 -15.05 0.47
CA GLU A 40 -9.69 -14.80 1.89
C GLU A 40 -10.38 -13.46 2.16
N GLY A 41 -10.78 -12.72 1.11
CA GLY A 41 -11.47 -11.44 1.23
C GLY A 41 -10.56 -10.26 1.55
N ARG A 42 -9.24 -10.40 1.45
CA ARG A 42 -8.26 -9.32 1.64
C ARG A 42 -8.20 -8.47 0.37
N PHE A 43 -8.01 -7.16 0.51
CA PHE A 43 -7.88 -6.29 -0.66
C PHE A 43 -6.61 -6.62 -1.44
N PHE A 44 -6.75 -6.92 -2.71
CA PHE A 44 -5.66 -7.31 -3.58
C PHE A 44 -5.06 -6.09 -4.29
N ILE A 45 -3.73 -5.97 -4.22
CA ILE A 45 -2.94 -4.95 -4.91
C ILE A 45 -1.90 -5.67 -5.75
N ASP A 46 -1.97 -5.50 -7.07
CA ASP A 46 -1.02 -6.08 -8.02
C ASP A 46 0.30 -5.29 -8.06
N ARG A 47 1.07 -5.35 -6.97
CA ARG A 47 2.38 -4.69 -6.81
C ARG A 47 3.32 -5.54 -5.96
N ASP A 48 4.60 -5.20 -6.03
CA ASP A 48 5.64 -5.79 -5.17
C ASP A 48 5.42 -5.44 -3.69
N GLY A 49 5.22 -6.46 -2.86
CA GLY A 49 4.98 -6.31 -1.42
C GLY A 49 6.19 -5.75 -0.65
N THR A 50 7.42 -6.04 -1.05
CA THR A 50 8.63 -5.51 -0.41
C THR A 50 8.66 -3.99 -0.50
N ASN A 51 8.42 -3.46 -1.69
CA ASN A 51 8.34 -2.01 -1.91
C ASN A 51 7.11 -1.40 -1.22
N PHE A 52 6.00 -2.14 -1.14
CA PHE A 52 4.79 -1.67 -0.48
C PHE A 52 4.96 -1.47 1.04
N GLY A 53 5.85 -2.22 1.69
CA GLY A 53 6.23 -1.99 3.08
C GLY A 53 6.76 -0.57 3.30
N HIS A 54 7.59 -0.06 2.39
CA HIS A 54 8.10 1.32 2.44
C HIS A 54 6.99 2.35 2.23
N VAL A 55 6.03 2.07 1.33
CA VAL A 55 4.85 2.91 1.14
C VAL A 55 4.04 3.01 2.45
N LEU A 56 3.77 1.89 3.11
CA LEU A 56 3.03 1.89 4.37
C LEU A 56 3.76 2.66 5.49
N ASN A 57 5.09 2.51 5.58
CA ASN A 57 5.89 3.26 6.56
C ASN A 57 5.87 4.76 6.26
N PHE A 58 5.95 5.15 4.99
CA PHE A 58 5.79 6.55 4.60
C PHE A 58 4.39 7.07 4.94
N LEU A 59 3.33 6.28 4.73
CA LEU A 59 1.98 6.68 5.12
C LEU A 59 1.84 6.84 6.64
N ARG A 60 2.49 5.99 7.45
CA ARG A 60 2.45 6.10 8.92
C ARG A 60 3.20 7.35 9.41
N ASP A 61 4.47 7.46 9.06
CA ASP A 61 5.42 8.37 9.73
C ASP A 61 5.88 9.53 8.85
N SER A 62 5.43 9.59 7.59
CA SER A 62 5.87 10.57 6.58
C SER A 62 7.39 10.53 6.30
N GLN A 63 8.03 9.39 6.59
CA GLN A 63 9.45 9.16 6.36
C GLN A 63 9.67 8.37 5.07
N LEU A 64 10.58 8.85 4.23
CA LEU A 64 10.99 8.14 3.02
C LEU A 64 11.88 6.94 3.39
N PRO A 65 11.88 5.87 2.57
CA PRO A 65 12.83 4.79 2.75
C PRO A 65 14.28 5.32 2.66
N PRO A 66 15.24 4.69 3.36
CA PRO A 66 16.63 5.12 3.28
C PRO A 66 17.17 5.00 1.84
N MET A 67 18.08 5.89 1.46
CA MET A 67 18.48 6.12 0.06
C MET A 67 19.10 4.88 -0.61
N ASP A 68 19.68 3.96 0.15
CA ASP A 68 20.21 2.68 -0.33
C ASP A 68 19.12 1.77 -0.92
N LYS A 69 17.86 1.95 -0.52
CA LYS A 69 16.70 1.21 -1.04
C LYS A 69 16.06 1.87 -2.27
N VAL A 70 16.31 3.16 -2.50
CA VAL A 70 15.73 3.91 -3.62
C VAL A 70 16.48 3.62 -4.94
N ASN A 71 17.77 3.28 -4.85
CA ASN A 71 18.65 3.10 -6.01
C ASN A 71 18.43 1.81 -6.82
N ASN A 72 17.53 0.90 -6.39
CA ASN A 72 17.28 -0.37 -7.07
C ASN A 72 16.17 -0.30 -8.14
N CYS A 73 15.56 0.85 -8.39
CA CYS A 73 14.52 1.00 -9.42
C CYS A 73 15.07 1.35 -10.83
N HIS A 74 16.39 1.30 -11.03
CA HIS A 74 17.06 1.66 -12.30
C HIS A 74 17.99 0.56 -12.85
N ARG A 75 17.69 -0.72 -12.64
CA ARG A 75 18.45 -1.80 -13.28
C ARG A 75 17.59 -2.70 -14.14
#